data_AF-A0A2E0SF58-F1
#
_entry.id   AF-A0A2E0SF58-F1
#
_cell.length_a   1.000
_cell.length_b   1.000
_cell.length_c   1.000
_cell.angle_alpha   90.00
_cell.angle_beta   90.00
_cell.angle_gamma   90.00
#
_symmetry.space_group_name_H-M   'P 1'
#
loop_
_entity.id
_entity.type
_entity.pdbx_description
1 polymer ?
#
loop_
_entity_poly.entity_id
_entity_poly.type
_entity_poly.pdbx_seq_one_letter_code
_entity_poly.pdbx_strand_id
1 'polypeptide(L)'
;MSDLQISCPQCDYVWAVPKNKKGGQVNCPACGVLTEIKGASDTKLFYSLVLGLFAFLGLPFGVMAVIGLINANMEMAVCSGSIFIVACLVFVFSILGS
;
A
#
# COMPACT_ATOMS: atom_id res chain seq x y z
N MET A 1 -8.32 -11.03 25.80
CA MET A 1 -7.68 -11.30 24.50
C MET A 1 -8.79 -11.33 23.45
N SER A 2 -8.69 -10.56 22.36
CA SER A 2 -9.74 -10.50 21.33
C SER A 2 -9.37 -11.42 20.17
N ASP A 3 -10.06 -12.55 20.05
CA ASP A 3 -9.86 -13.50 18.96
C ASP A 3 -10.47 -12.99 17.65
N LEU A 4 -9.89 -13.41 16.52
CA LEU A 4 -10.39 -13.09 15.18
C LEU A 4 -11.30 -14.25 14.72
N GLN A 5 -12.56 -13.98 14.40
CA GLN A 5 -13.42 -14.98 13.78
C GLN A 5 -13.12 -15.03 12.28
N ILE A 6 -12.81 -16.22 11.78
CA ILE A 6 -12.60 -16.47 10.36
C ILE A 6 -13.54 -17.58 9.89
N SER A 7 -14.05 -17.46 8.66
CA SER A 7 -14.84 -18.50 8.00
C SER A 7 -14.00 -19.24 6.97
N CYS A 8 -14.17 -20.55 6.87
CA CYS A 8 -13.57 -21.34 5.78
C CYS A 8 -14.37 -21.11 4.49
N PRO A 9 -13.74 -20.77 3.36
CA PRO A 9 -14.43 -20.60 2.08
C PRO A 9 -14.96 -21.91 1.48
N GLN A 10 -14.53 -23.08 1.99
CA GLN A 10 -14.91 -24.38 1.44
C GLN A 10 -16.00 -25.11 2.23
N CYS A 11 -16.11 -24.86 3.54
CA CYS A 11 -17.06 -25.56 4.41
C CYS A 11 -17.89 -24.63 5.30
N ASP A 12 -17.73 -23.30 5.16
CA ASP A 12 -18.39 -22.27 5.97
C ASP A 12 -18.22 -22.38 7.49
N TYR A 13 -17.33 -23.27 7.95
CA TYR A 13 -17.03 -23.41 9.36
C TYR A 13 -16.35 -22.14 9.87
N VAL A 14 -16.85 -21.60 10.99
CA VAL A 14 -16.32 -20.40 11.62
C VAL A 14 -15.56 -20.77 12.89
N TRP A 15 -14.32 -20.31 13.01
CA TRP A 15 -13.53 -20.51 14.22
C TRP A 15 -12.75 -19.27 14.64
N ALA A 16 -12.39 -19.25 15.92
CA ALA A 16 -11.59 -18.21 16.53
C ALA A 16 -10.09 -18.50 16.32
N VAL A 17 -9.36 -17.53 15.79
CA VAL A 17 -7.90 -17.58 15.63
C VAL A 17 -7.27 -16.45 16.45
N PRO A 18 -6.17 -16.70 17.17
CA PRO A 18 -5.43 -15.64 17.85
C PRO A 18 -4.93 -14.60 16.84
N LYS A 19 -5.06 -13.31 17.20
CA LYS A 19 -4.60 -12.18 16.37
C LYS A 19 -3.12 -12.25 15.97
N ASN A 20 -2.29 -12.99 16.70
CA ASN A 20 -0.88 -13.19 16.34
C ASN A 20 -0.68 -13.98 15.03
N LYS A 21 -1.71 -14.64 14.50
CA LYS A 21 -1.67 -15.35 13.21
C LYS A 21 -2.30 -14.56 12.06
N LYS A 22 -2.66 -13.28 12.27
CA LYS A 22 -3.29 -12.45 11.24
C LYS A 22 -2.36 -12.28 10.04
N GLY A 23 -2.85 -12.62 8.84
CA GLY A 23 -2.09 -12.74 7.58
C GLY A 23 -0.99 -13.78 7.51
N GLY A 24 -1.09 -14.78 8.37
CA GLY A 24 -0.56 -16.11 8.07
C GLY A 24 -1.61 -17.01 7.41
N GLN A 25 -1.19 -18.24 7.15
CA GLN A 25 -2.05 -19.32 6.70
C GLN A 25 -2.39 -20.22 7.89
N VAL A 26 -3.66 -20.62 8.00
CA VAL A 26 -4.13 -21.55 9.03
C VAL A 26 -4.98 -22.64 8.40
N ASN A 27 -4.82 -23.87 8.86
CA ASN A 27 -5.68 -24.97 8.45
C ASN A 27 -7.04 -24.84 9.11
N CYS A 28 -8.09 -25.05 8.33
CA CYS A 28 -9.44 -25.18 8.85
C CYS A 28 -9.54 -26.45 9.72
N PRO A 29 -10.04 -26.36 10.97
CA PRO A 29 -10.19 -27.53 11.83
C PRO A 29 -11.27 -28.51 11.35
N ALA A 30 -12.20 -28.06 10.49
CA ALA A 30 -13.30 -28.89 9.98
C ALA A 30 -12.93 -29.66 8.70
N CYS A 31 -12.34 -29.00 7.71
CA CYS A 31 -12.03 -29.62 6.41
C CYS A 31 -10.53 -29.80 6.13
N GLY A 32 -9.64 -29.32 7.01
CA GLY A 32 -8.19 -29.40 6.84
C GLY A 32 -7.62 -28.48 5.75
N VAL A 33 -8.47 -27.72 5.05
CA VAL A 33 -8.07 -26.82 3.97
C VAL A 33 -7.25 -25.66 4.53
N LEU A 34 -6.15 -25.35 3.85
CA LEU A 34 -5.30 -24.21 4.15
C LEU A 34 -6.04 -22.91 3.78
N THR A 35 -6.33 -22.09 4.78
CA THR A 35 -7.05 -20.81 4.63
C THR A 35 -6.16 -19.65 4.99
N GLU A 36 -6.14 -18.64 4.13
CA GLU A 36 -5.32 -17.45 4.32
C GLU A 36 -6.11 -16.39 5.10
N ILE A 37 -5.55 -15.92 6.21
CA ILE A 37 -6.22 -14.94 7.08
C ILE A 37 -6.01 -13.56 6.50
N LYS A 38 -7.03 -12.92 5.91
CA LYS A 38 -6.88 -11.54 5.45
C LYS A 38 -6.53 -10.62 6.63
N GLY A 39 -5.35 -9.99 6.59
CA GLY A 39 -5.02 -8.87 7.46
C GLY A 39 -3.66 -8.88 8.17
N ALA A 40 -2.63 -9.54 7.64
CA ALA A 40 -1.25 -9.13 7.99
C ALA A 40 -0.98 -7.82 7.29
N SER A 41 -0.31 -6.94 8.02
CA SER A 41 0.20 -5.65 7.60
C SER A 41 -0.87 -4.57 7.49
N ASP A 42 -0.62 -3.51 8.26
CA ASP A 42 -1.33 -2.25 8.30
C ASP A 42 -1.40 -1.59 6.92
N THR A 43 -2.25 -2.12 6.05
CA THR A 43 -2.45 -1.60 4.69
C THR A 43 -2.84 -0.12 4.76
N LYS A 44 -3.64 0.27 5.77
CA LYS A 44 -3.98 1.68 6.03
C LYS A 44 -2.77 2.55 6.37
N LEU A 45 -1.84 2.06 7.21
CA LEU A 45 -0.65 2.81 7.58
C LEU A 45 0.30 2.95 6.39
N PHE A 46 0.52 1.85 5.67
CA PHE A 46 1.34 1.80 4.46
C PHE A 46 0.81 2.77 3.40
N TYR A 47 -0.48 2.67 3.05
CA TYR A 47 -1.09 3.59 2.08
C TYR A 47 -1.06 5.05 2.56
N SER A 48 -1.26 5.33 3.85
CA SER A 48 -1.15 6.70 4.36
C SER A 48 0.27 7.26 4.26
N LEU A 49 1.29 6.42 4.44
CA LEU A 49 2.68 6.83 4.41
C LEU A 49 3.14 7.05 2.96
N VAL A 50 2.73 6.17 2.04
CA VAL A 50 2.98 6.32 0.59
C VAL A 50 2.28 7.57 0.05
N LEU A 51 1.00 7.78 0.38
CA LEU A 51 0.24 8.96 -0.03
C LEU A 51 0.80 10.24 0.60
N GLY A 52 1.15 10.20 1.89
CA GLY A 52 1.73 11.31 2.62
C GLY A 52 3.08 11.73 2.04
N LEU A 53 3.96 10.76 1.75
CA LEU A 53 5.26 11.02 1.13
C LEU A 53 5.12 11.61 -0.27
N PHE A 54 4.21 11.06 -1.09
CA PHE A 54 3.95 11.58 -2.42
C PHE A 54 3.38 13.01 -2.39
N ALA A 55 2.48 13.30 -1.45
CA ALA A 55 1.93 14.64 -1.28
C ALA A 55 2.98 15.65 -0.79
N PHE A 56 3.86 15.24 0.13
CA PHE A 56 4.89 16.14 0.70
C PHE A 56 6.10 16.34 -0.20
N LEU A 57 6.53 15.33 -0.95
CA LEU A 57 7.73 15.40 -1.78
C LEU A 57 7.37 15.49 -3.27
N GLY A 58 6.48 14.63 -3.76
CA GLY A 58 6.12 14.59 -5.18
C GLY A 58 5.49 15.90 -5.67
N LEU A 59 4.37 16.31 -5.06
CA LEU A 59 3.64 17.52 -5.49
C LEU A 59 4.50 18.80 -5.58
N PRO A 60 5.32 19.18 -4.58
CA PRO A 60 6.12 20.40 -4.69
C PRO A 60 7.17 20.31 -5.81
N PHE A 61 7.78 19.15 -6.07
CA PHE A 61 8.65 19.00 -7.24
C PHE A 61 7.89 19.13 -8.56
N GLY A 62 6.66 18.61 -8.63
CA GLY A 62 5.78 18.83 -9.79
C GLY A 62 5.45 20.30 -10.02
N VAL A 63 5.11 21.04 -8.95
CA VAL A 63 4.83 22.49 -9.02
C VAL A 63 6.08 23.26 -9.45
N MET A 64 7.25 22.94 -8.88
CA MET A 64 8.52 23.56 -9.26
C MET A 64 8.87 23.33 -10.74
N ALA A 65 8.56 22.14 -11.28
CA ALA A 65 8.78 21.85 -12.69
C ALA A 65 7.94 22.75 -13.60
N VAL A 66 6.66 22.96 -13.24
CA VAL A 66 5.76 23.86 -13.98
C VAL A 66 6.22 25.31 -13.87
N ILE A 67 6.64 25.77 -12.70
CA ILE A 67 7.17 27.12 -12.51
C ILE A 67 8.45 27.31 -13.35
N GLY A 68 9.33 26.31 -13.38
CA GLY A 68 10.54 26.33 -14.22
C GLY A 68 10.21 26.48 -15.71
N LEU A 69 9.19 25.76 -16.19
CA LEU A 69 8.69 25.88 -17.56
C LEU A 69 8.13 27.28 -17.87
N ILE A 70 7.31 27.83 -16.98
CA ILE A 70 6.71 29.18 -17.16
C ILE A 70 7.80 30.26 -17.21
N ASN A 71 8.84 30.11 -16.39
CA ASN A 71 9.95 31.07 -16.31
C ASN A 71 11.07 30.82 -17.34
N ALA A 72 10.87 29.91 -18.29
CA ALA A 72 11.88 29.48 -19.27
C ALA A 72 13.22 29.03 -18.65
N ASN A 73 13.21 28.60 -17.39
CA ASN A 73 14.38 28.06 -16.69
C ASN A 73 14.41 26.54 -16.86
N MET A 74 14.99 26.11 -17.98
CA MET A 74 15.00 24.70 -18.41
C MET A 74 15.79 23.80 -17.45
N GLU A 75 16.86 24.29 -16.82
CA GLU A 75 17.65 23.49 -15.87
C GLU A 75 16.82 23.09 -14.65
N MET A 76 16.10 24.06 -14.08
CA MET A 76 15.21 23.81 -12.94
C MET A 76 14.05 22.89 -13.32
N ALA A 77 13.45 23.09 -14.50
CA ALA A 77 12.33 22.29 -14.98
C ALA A 77 12.70 20.82 -15.19
N VAL A 78 13.87 20.54 -15.75
CA VAL A 78 14.33 19.16 -16.01
C VAL A 78 14.70 18.44 -14.70
N CYS A 79 15.41 19.12 -13.79
CA CYS A 79 15.79 18.54 -12.51
C CYS A 79 14.57 18.21 -11.63
N SER A 80 13.63 19.14 -11.49
CA SER A 80 12.43 18.91 -10.67
C SER A 80 11.42 17.99 -11.36
N GLY A 81 11.28 18.07 -12.69
CA GLY A 81 10.38 17.22 -13.47
C GLY A 81 10.77 15.75 -13.46
N SER A 82 12.06 15.44 -13.58
CA SER A 82 12.54 14.05 -13.51
C SER A 82 12.28 13.40 -12.14
N ILE A 83 12.49 14.14 -11.05
CA ILE A 83 12.17 13.68 -9.68
C ILE A 83 10.67 13.41 -9.54
N PHE A 84 9.82 14.30 -10.06
CA PHE A 84 8.37 14.11 -10.02
C PHE A 84 7.91 12.87 -10.79
N ILE A 85 8.45 12.64 -11.99
CA ILE A 85 8.10 11.47 -12.81
C ILE A 85 8.48 10.18 -12.07
N VAL A 86 9.68 10.11 -11.50
CA VAL A 86 10.10 8.93 -10.71
C VAL A 86 9.21 8.72 -9.50
N ALA A 87 8.86 9.79 -8.77
CA ALA A 87 7.95 9.71 -7.63
C ALA A 87 6.55 9.19 -8.04
N CYS A 88 6.02 9.64 -9.18
CA CYS A 88 4.77 9.15 -9.75
C CYS A 88 4.84 7.66 -10.10
N LEU A 89 5.91 7.21 -10.74
CA LEU A 89 6.09 5.80 -11.09
C LEU A 89 6.12 4.93 -9.83
N VAL A 90 6.93 5.30 -8.84
CA VAL A 90 7.02 4.57 -7.56
C VAL A 90 5.66 4.52 -6.87
N PHE A 91 4.92 5.63 -6.86
CA PHE A 91 3.58 5.70 -6.29
C PHE A 91 2.59 4.77 -7.00
N VAL A 92 2.57 4.79 -8.34
CA VAL A 92 1.72 3.92 -9.17
C VAL A 92 2.05 2.45 -8.94
N PHE A 93 3.33 2.06 -8.95
CA PHE A 93 3.74 0.69 -8.64
C PHE A 93 3.39 0.26 -7.22
N SER A 94 3.47 1.17 -6.24
CA SER A 94 3.12 0.87 -4.85
C SER A 94 1.62 0.63 -4.65
N ILE A 95 0.77 1.22 -5.50
CA ILE A 95 -0.69 1.05 -5.44
C ILE A 95 -1.16 -0.15 -6.28
N LEU A 96 -0.59 -0.35 -7.47
CA LEU A 96 -0.99 -1.45 -8.36
C LEU A 96 -0.31 -2.78 -8.03
N GLY A 97 0.83 -2.77 -7.35
CA GLY A 97 1.59 -3.95 -6.97
C GLY A 97 1.25 -4.53 -5.60
N SER A 98 0.25 -3.98 -4.90
CA SER A 98 -0.23 -4.42 -3.59
C SER A 98 -1.50 -5.26 -3.66
#